data_AF-A0A924JQ66-F1
#
_entry.id   AF-A0A924JQ66-F1
#
_cell.length_a   1.000
_cell.length_b   1.000
_cell.length_c   1.000
_cell.angle_alpha   90.00
_cell.angle_beta   90.00
_cell.angle_gamma   90.00
#
_symmetry.space_group_name_H-M   'P 1'
#
loop_
_entity.id
_entity.type
_entity.pdbx_description
1 polymer ?
#
loop_
_entity_poly.entity_id
_entity_poly.type
_entity_poly.pdbx_seq_one_letter_code
_entity_poly.pdbx_strand_id
1 'polypeptide(L)' 'MQLSSLLQRFSEPETLKMAKLGRELRASGIDIIDLSLGEPDFDTPQHIKDAAIKA' A
#
# COMPACT_ATOMS: atom_id res chain seq x y z
N MET A 1 -15.01 -11.30 -19.85
CA MET A 1 -14.38 -10.01 -20.23
C MET A 1 -13.04 -10.32 -20.87
N GLN A 2 -12.78 -9.82 -22.09
CA GLN A 2 -11.51 -10.03 -22.77
C GLN A 2 -10.61 -8.81 -22.51
N LEU A 3 -9.47 -9.03 -21.86
CA LEU A 3 -8.50 -7.98 -21.54
C LEU A 3 -7.61 -7.67 -22.75
N SER A 4 -7.13 -6.44 -22.84
CA SER A 4 -6.18 -6.00 -23.87
C SER A 4 -4.86 -6.78 -23.78
N SER A 5 -4.25 -7.08 -24.93
CA SER A 5 -2.93 -7.75 -25.02
C SER A 5 -1.80 -6.93 -24.39
N LEU A 6 -1.98 -5.61 -24.22
CA LEU A 6 -1.01 -4.77 -23.52
C LEU A 6 -0.86 -5.13 -22.04
N LEU A 7 -1.96 -5.52 -21.37
CA LEU A 7 -1.92 -5.90 -19.95
C LEU A 7 -1.06 -7.15 -19.71
N GLN A 8 -1.02 -8.06 -20.67
CA GLN A 8 -0.22 -9.29 -20.58
C GLN A 8 1.29 -9.04 -20.57
N ARG A 9 1.73 -7.82 -20.91
CA ARG A 9 3.15 -7.43 -20.89
C ARG A 9 3.65 -7.00 -19.52
N PHE A 10 2.74 -6.74 -18.57
CA PHE A 10 3.11 -6.32 -17.23
C PHE A 10 3.17 -7.53 -16.31
N SER A 11 4.33 -7.77 -15.71
CA SER A 11 4.48 -8.68 -14.59
C SER A 11 3.96 -8.01 -13.31
N GLU A 12 3.52 -8.82 -12.35
CA GLU A 12 3.15 -8.31 -11.03
C GLU A 12 4.36 -7.62 -10.37
N PRO A 13 4.22 -6.38 -9.87
CA PRO A 13 5.32 -5.68 -9.20
C PRO A 13 5.75 -6.39 -7.91
N GLU A 14 7.05 -6.68 -7.80
CA GLU A 14 7.62 -7.33 -6.60
C GLU A 14 7.47 -6.47 -5.34
N THR A 15 7.46 -5.14 -5.48
CA THR A 15 7.22 -4.20 -4.37
C THR A 15 5.82 -4.37 -3.76
N LEU A 16 4.81 -4.65 -4.59
CA LEU A 16 3.45 -4.91 -4.11
C LEU A 16 3.35 -6.26 -3.39
N LYS A 17 4.07 -7.28 -3.87
CA LYS A 17 4.13 -8.58 -3.21
C LYS A 17 4.77 -8.48 -1.83
N MET A 18 5.88 -7.76 -1.70
CA MET A 18 6.55 -7.54 -0.41
C MET A 18 5.63 -6.81 0.58
N ALA A 19 5.00 -5.71 0.17
CA ALA A 19 4.08 -4.95 1.03
C ALA A 19 2.82 -5.75 1.41
N LYS A 20 2.38 -6.68 0.57
CA LYS A 20 1.28 -7.61 0.90
C LYS A 20 1.72 -8.63 1.94
N LEU A 21 2.88 -9.25 1.73
CA LEU A 21 3.43 -10.24 2.66
C LEU A 21 3.67 -9.63 4.06
N GLY A 22 4.23 -8.43 4.15
CA GLY A 22 4.43 -7.73 5.43
C GLY A 22 3.13 -7.54 6.20
N ARG A 23 2.06 -7.12 5.51
CA ARG A 23 0.71 -6.98 6.10
C ARG A 23 0.12 -8.32 6.55
N GLU A 24 0.27 -9.39 5.78
CA GLU A 24 -0.22 -10.73 6.13
C GLU A 24 0.51 -11.32 7.36
N LEU A 25 1.84 -11.16 7.43
CA LEU A 25 2.64 -11.61 8.56
C LEU A 25 2.28 -10.83 9.84
N ARG A 26 2.15 -9.50 9.75
CA ARG A 26 1.67 -8.68 10.87
C ARG A 26 0.27 -9.08 11.32
N ALA A 27 -0.66 -9.33 10.38
CA ALA A 27 -2.03 -9.75 10.69
C ALA A 27 -2.12 -11.15 11.31
N SER A 28 -1.17 -12.04 11.01
CA SER A 28 -1.06 -13.36 11.65
C SER A 28 -0.38 -13.32 13.02
N GLY A 29 -0.04 -12.13 13.53
CA GLY A 29 0.54 -11.93 14.86
C GLY A 29 2.04 -12.16 14.93
N ILE A 30 2.73 -12.24 13.78
CA ILE A 30 4.18 -12.34 13.73
C ILE A 30 4.77 -10.95 13.95
N ASP A 31 5.72 -10.87 14.88
CA ASP A 31 6.50 -9.66 15.10
C ASP A 31 7.47 -9.46 13.93
N ILE A 32 7.17 -8.46 13.09
CA ILE A 32 7.90 -8.16 11.85
C ILE A 32 8.22 -6.66 11.79
N ILE A 33 9.48 -6.37 11.49
CA ILE A 33 9.94 -5.04 11.12
C ILE A 33 9.82 -4.90 9.60
N ASP A 34 8.76 -4.23 9.17
CA ASP A 34 8.52 -3.96 7.76
C ASP A 34 9.18 -2.64 7.35
N LEU A 35 10.21 -2.72 6.51
CA LEU A 35 10.93 -1.58 5.93
C LEU A 35 10.63 -1.41 4.43
N SER A 36 9.58 -2.06 3.93
CA SER A 36 9.20 -2.01 2.51
C SER A 36 8.29 -0.83 2.16
N LEU A 37 7.66 -0.22 3.18
CA LEU A 37 6.69 0.85 3.02
C LEU A 37 7.39 2.22 2.92
N GLY A 38 7.10 2.96 1.85
CA GLY A 38 7.69 4.28 1.59
C GLY A 38 6.84 5.47 2.02
N GLU A 39 5.71 5.24 2.70
CA GLU A 39 4.86 6.29 3.27
C GLU A 39 5.23 6.58 4.72
N PRO A 40 5.09 7.83 5.18
CA PRO A 40 5.33 8.18 6.57
C PRO A 40 4.32 7.50 7.51
N ASP A 41 4.78 7.11 8.69
CA ASP A 41 3.96 6.47 9.74
C ASP A 41 2.92 7.41 10.38
N PHE A 42 2.98 8.71 10.06
CA PHE A 42 2.13 9.73 10.66
C PHE A 42 0.86 9.91 9.84
N ASP A 43 -0.26 10.05 10.55
CA ASP A 43 -1.52 10.43 9.93
C ASP A 43 -1.45 11.88 9.37
N THR A 44 -2.30 12.17 8.39
CA THR A 44 -2.40 13.50 7.80
C THR A 44 -2.79 14.52 8.90
N PRO A 45 -2.10 15.67 9.00
CA PRO A 45 -2.39 16.68 10.01
C PRO A 45 -3.85 17.15 10.03
N GLN A 46 -4.38 17.42 11.23
CA GLN A 46 -5.80 17.77 11.42
C GLN A 46 -6.22 19.00 10.61
N HIS A 47 -5.39 20.04 10.55
CA HIS A 47 -5.69 21.25 9.79
C HIS A 47 -5.85 21.00 8.28
N ILE A 48 -5.18 19.98 7.73
CA ILE A 48 -5.31 19.57 6.32
C ILE A 48 -6.63 18.82 6.13
N LYS A 49 -6.97 17.91 7.05
CA LYS A 49 -8.26 17.19 7.04
C LYS A 49 -9.44 18.15 7.15
N ASP A 50 -9.36 19.13 8.04
CA ASP A 50 -10.40 20.14 8.25
C ASP A 50 -10.59 21.03 7.00
N ALA A 51 -9.51 21.35 6.30
CA ALA A 51 -9.57 22.09 5.04
C ALA A 51 -10.24 21.26 3.92
N ALA A 52 -9.93 19.96 3.84
CA ALA A 52 -10.53 19.06 2.84
C ALA A 52 -12.04 18.85 3.04
N ILE A 53 -12.54 18.85 4.28
CA ILE A 53 -13.98 18.71 4.59
C ILE A 53 -14.76 19.98 4.24
N LYS A 54 -14.13 21.15 4.33
CA LYS A 54 -14.78 22.46 4.08
C LYS A 54 -14.92 22.81 2.59
N ALA A 55 -14.15 22.14 1.71
CA ALA A 55 -14.18 22.36 0.26
C ALA A 55 -15.35 21.60 -0.39
#